data_AF-A0A914NJ30-F1
#
_entry.id   AF-A0A914NJ30-F1
#
_cell.length_a   1.000
_cell.length_b   1.000
_cell.length_c   1.000
_cell.angle_alpha   90.00
_cell.angle_beta   90.00
_cell.angle_gamma   90.00
#
_symmetry.space_group_name_H-M   'P 1'
#
loop_
_entity.id
_entity.type
_entity.pdbx_description
1 polymer ?
#
loop_
_entity_poly.entity_id
_entity_poly.type
_entity_poly.pdbx_seq_one_letter_code
_entity_poly.pdbx_strand_id
1 'polypeptide(L)'
;MTTPEALQNIANMEEMLIKKQEFLGKKIEESIATAKKHATTNKRAALKALKEKKFHEKKLEEIEGILNTIHHQKSSLENASLHSEVFGVLTSTSAALKNINKGMDVHDIMEDIAESQEVTNEITQAISNPAGLQNDIDDDELLKELEDIQEEEINEKLLDVGTIPASSVTDKLPDAPKDKPKAKAKTKEDDDMAELEAWASS
;
A
#
# COMPACT_ATOMS: atom_id res chain seq x y z
N MET A 1 12.37 32.45 16.82
CA MET A 1 11.57 31.22 16.92
C MET A 1 12.01 30.51 18.17
N THR A 2 11.12 30.40 19.15
CA THR A 2 11.41 29.69 20.41
C THR A 2 11.16 28.19 20.24
N THR A 3 11.78 27.34 21.06
CA THR A 3 11.55 25.88 21.03
C THR A 3 10.07 25.50 21.05
N PRO A 4 9.20 26.14 21.87
CA PRO A 4 7.75 25.90 21.83
C PRO A 4 7.08 26.25 20.50
N GLU A 5 7.47 27.37 19.87
CA GLU A 5 6.93 27.75 18.55
C GLU A 5 7.34 26.75 17.46
N ALA A 6 8.55 26.18 17.54
CA ALA A 6 9.01 25.15 16.62
C ALA A 6 8.25 23.83 16.79
N LEU A 7 8.01 23.40 18.03
CA LEU A 7 7.18 22.22 18.31
C LEU A 7 5.74 22.39 17.82
N GLN A 8 5.17 23.60 17.98
CA GLN A 8 3.82 23.88 17.48
C GLN A 8 3.75 23.83 15.95
N ASN A 9 4.75 24.38 15.26
CA ASN A 9 4.81 24.33 13.80
C ASN A 9 4.96 22.89 13.29
N ILE A 10 5.78 22.07 13.95
CA ILE A 10 5.89 20.64 13.68
C ILE A 10 4.54 19.94 13.85
N ALA A 11 3.83 20.18 14.95
CA ALA A 11 2.52 19.57 15.20
C ALA A 11 1.48 19.97 14.14
N ASN A 12 1.46 21.23 13.71
CA ASN A 12 0.56 21.69 12.64
C ASN A 12 0.89 21.03 11.29
N MET A 13 2.17 20.79 11.01
CA MET A 13 2.64 20.11 9.80
C MET A 13 2.27 18.61 9.82
N GLU A 14 2.48 17.94 10.96
CA GLU A 14 2.01 16.56 11.20
C GLU A 14 0.51 16.45 10.91
N GLU A 15 -0.32 17.33 11.48
CA GLU A 15 -1.76 17.31 11.27
C GLU A 15 -2.15 17.49 9.78
N MET A 16 -1.47 18.39 9.07
CA MET A 16 -1.72 18.60 7.64
C MET A 16 -1.36 17.37 6.81
N LEU A 17 -0.23 16.73 7.12
CA LEU A 17 0.24 15.53 6.41
C LEU A 17 -0.68 14.34 6.66
N ILE A 18 -1.16 14.16 7.89
CA ILE A 18 -2.16 13.12 8.24
C ILE A 18 -3.46 13.32 7.45
N LYS A 19 -4.00 14.55 7.40
CA LYS A 19 -5.20 14.84 6.60
C LYS A 19 -4.99 14.56 5.11
N LYS A 20 -3.77 14.84 4.60
CA LYS A 20 -3.41 14.55 3.20
C LYS A 20 -3.30 13.05 2.95
N GLN A 21 -2.77 12.29 3.89
CA GLN A 21 -2.71 10.83 3.85
C GLN A 21 -4.12 10.22 3.79
N GLU A 22 -5.04 10.66 4.65
CA GLU A 22 -6.45 10.22 4.62
C GLU A 22 -7.12 10.54 3.27
N PHE A 23 -6.88 11.71 2.73
CA PHE A 23 -7.42 12.11 1.42
C PHE A 23 -6.88 11.21 0.29
N LEU A 24 -5.58 10.94 0.26
CA LEU A 24 -4.97 10.04 -0.73
C LEU A 24 -5.46 8.59 -0.57
N GLY A 25 -5.64 8.13 0.67
CA GLY A 25 -6.24 6.82 0.96
C GLY A 25 -7.64 6.68 0.35
N LYS A 26 -8.52 7.68 0.54
CA LYS A 26 -9.84 7.70 -0.12
C LYS A 26 -9.74 7.69 -1.64
N LYS A 27 -8.76 8.41 -2.22
CA LYS A 27 -8.53 8.41 -3.67
C LYS A 27 -8.09 7.05 -4.19
N ILE A 28 -7.27 6.32 -3.44
CA ILE A 28 -6.88 4.95 -3.76
C ILE A 28 -8.10 4.03 -3.76
N GLU A 29 -8.95 4.10 -2.73
CA GLU A 29 -10.19 3.31 -2.66
C GLU A 29 -11.12 3.60 -3.85
N GLU A 30 -11.31 4.87 -4.22
CA GLU A 30 -12.08 5.28 -5.40
C GLU A 30 -11.50 4.71 -6.70
N SER A 31 -10.17 4.75 -6.87
CA SER A 31 -9.47 4.18 -8.02
C SER A 31 -9.63 2.66 -8.10
N ILE A 32 -9.53 1.94 -6.97
CA ILE A 32 -9.74 0.49 -6.89
C ILE A 32 -11.18 0.14 -7.27
N ALA A 33 -12.17 0.84 -6.70
CA ALA A 33 -13.59 0.60 -7.02
C ALA A 33 -13.87 0.82 -8.51
N THR A 34 -13.26 1.84 -9.11
CA THR A 34 -13.37 2.13 -10.54
C THR A 34 -12.68 1.05 -11.39
N ALA A 35 -11.49 0.60 -10.98
CA ALA A 35 -10.77 -0.47 -11.65
C ALA A 35 -11.57 -1.77 -11.66
N LYS A 36 -12.13 -2.18 -10.51
CA LYS A 36 -13.02 -3.33 -10.35
C LYS A 36 -14.22 -3.24 -11.29
N LYS A 37 -15.02 -2.16 -11.17
CA LYS A 37 -16.19 -1.92 -12.04
C LYS A 37 -15.91 -2.05 -13.55
N HIS A 38 -14.71 -1.65 -13.98
CA HIS A 38 -14.32 -1.69 -15.39
C HIS A 38 -13.45 -2.88 -15.76
N ALA A 39 -13.10 -3.76 -14.82
CA ALA A 39 -12.17 -4.86 -15.01
C ALA A 39 -12.61 -5.75 -16.18
N THR A 40 -13.88 -6.17 -16.18
CA THR A 40 -14.43 -7.08 -17.20
C THR A 40 -15.01 -6.37 -18.44
N THR A 41 -15.29 -5.06 -18.36
CA THR A 41 -16.04 -4.34 -19.41
C THR A 41 -15.20 -3.37 -20.22
N ASN A 42 -14.18 -2.75 -19.61
CA ASN A 42 -13.37 -1.73 -20.25
C ASN A 42 -11.93 -1.74 -19.69
N LYS A 43 -11.10 -2.59 -20.29
CA LYS A 43 -9.68 -2.74 -19.95
C LYS A 43 -8.92 -1.41 -19.91
N ARG A 44 -9.17 -0.49 -20.86
CA ARG A 44 -8.49 0.81 -20.91
C ARG A 44 -8.87 1.71 -19.73
N ALA A 45 -10.14 1.73 -19.35
CA ALA A 45 -10.59 2.51 -18.19
C ALA A 45 -10.05 1.92 -16.88
N ALA A 46 -10.01 0.59 -16.76
CA ALA A 46 -9.45 -0.09 -15.60
C ALA A 46 -7.94 0.17 -15.44
N LEU A 47 -7.15 0.04 -16.52
CA LEU A 47 -5.72 0.36 -16.50
C LEU A 47 -5.44 1.81 -16.10
N LYS A 48 -6.24 2.76 -16.60
CA LYS A 48 -6.11 4.17 -16.19
C LYS A 48 -6.36 4.35 -14.69
N ALA A 49 -7.39 3.70 -14.14
CA ALA A 49 -7.71 3.75 -12.73
C ALA A 49 -6.59 3.12 -11.87
N LEU A 50 -6.00 2.00 -12.31
CA LEU A 50 -4.85 1.39 -11.63
C LEU A 50 -3.59 2.28 -11.69
N LYS A 51 -3.36 2.99 -12.80
CA LYS A 51 -2.27 3.97 -12.90
C LYS A 51 -2.46 5.14 -11.93
N GLU A 52 -3.68 5.62 -11.79
CA GLU A 52 -4.04 6.65 -10.79
C GLU A 52 -3.87 6.14 -9.35
N LYS A 53 -4.25 4.87 -9.07
CA LYS A 53 -3.98 4.19 -7.78
C LYS A 53 -2.49 4.18 -7.46
N LYS A 54 -1.64 3.63 -8.33
CA LYS A 54 -0.19 3.52 -8.11
C LYS A 54 0.47 4.88 -7.89
N PHE A 55 0.00 5.91 -8.60
CA PHE A 55 0.47 7.27 -8.39
C PHE A 55 0.13 7.82 -7.00
N HIS A 56 -1.09 7.56 -6.50
CA HIS A 56 -1.47 7.94 -5.14
C HIS A 56 -0.73 7.13 -4.07
N GLU A 57 -0.47 5.84 -4.31
CA GLU A 57 0.33 4.97 -3.41
C GLU A 57 1.76 5.50 -3.25
N LYS A 58 2.45 5.84 -4.35
CA LYS A 58 3.79 6.44 -4.29
C LYS A 58 3.82 7.76 -3.50
N LYS A 59 2.81 8.62 -3.69
CA LYS A 59 2.68 9.86 -2.91
C LYS A 59 2.43 9.62 -1.41
N LEU A 60 1.80 8.50 -1.08
CA LEU A 60 1.51 8.11 0.29
C LEU A 60 2.82 7.66 0.98
N GLU A 61 3.63 6.86 0.29
CA GLU A 61 4.98 6.47 0.73
C GLU A 61 5.90 7.69 0.95
N GLU A 62 5.86 8.67 0.04
CA GLU A 62 6.59 9.93 0.22
C GLU A 62 6.17 10.67 1.50
N ILE A 63 4.86 10.76 1.76
CA ILE A 63 4.33 11.41 2.98
C ILE A 63 4.76 10.65 4.24
N GLU A 64 4.80 9.32 4.21
CA GLU A 64 5.29 8.51 5.32
C GLU A 64 6.76 8.79 5.62
N GLY A 65 7.60 8.91 4.59
CA GLY A 65 9.00 9.31 4.74
C GLY A 65 9.17 10.71 5.35
N ILE A 66 8.34 11.66 4.93
CA ILE A 66 8.32 13.02 5.50
C ILE A 66 7.87 12.99 6.97
N LEU A 67 6.81 12.24 7.30
CA LEU A 67 6.33 12.11 8.67
C LEU A 67 7.38 11.50 9.60
N ASN A 68 8.09 10.46 9.17
CA ASN A 68 9.18 9.87 9.96
C ASN A 68 10.29 10.90 10.23
N THR A 69 10.64 11.71 9.24
CA THR A 69 11.62 12.79 9.40
C THR A 69 11.16 13.84 10.40
N ILE A 70 9.89 14.26 10.32
CA ILE A 70 9.30 15.22 11.24
C ILE A 70 9.28 14.66 12.67
N HIS A 71 8.91 13.39 12.86
CA HIS A 71 8.97 12.73 14.17
C HIS A 71 10.40 12.71 14.74
N HIS A 72 11.40 12.40 13.92
CA HIS A 72 12.81 12.45 14.35
C HIS A 72 13.23 13.87 14.76
N GLN A 73 12.84 14.88 14.00
CA GLN A 73 13.14 16.29 14.31
C GLN A 73 12.46 16.74 15.60
N LYS A 74 11.19 16.35 15.81
CA LYS A 74 10.45 16.62 17.04
C LYS A 74 11.16 16.04 18.26
N SER A 75 11.52 14.76 18.21
CA SER A 75 12.23 14.08 19.29
C SER A 75 13.62 14.70 19.54
N SER A 76 14.34 15.07 18.49
CA SER A 76 15.64 15.75 18.62
C SER A 76 15.50 17.11 19.29
N LEU A 77 14.46 17.88 18.94
CA LEU A 77 14.16 19.18 19.52
C LEU A 77 13.73 19.07 20.98
N GLU A 78 12.91 18.07 21.33
CA GLU A 78 12.52 17.76 22.71
C GLU A 78 13.75 17.39 23.56
N ASN A 79 14.63 16.54 23.04
CA ASN A 79 15.89 16.18 23.71
C ASN A 79 16.81 17.39 23.89
N ALA A 80 16.97 18.21 22.85
CA ALA A 80 17.75 19.45 22.94
C ALA A 80 17.17 20.43 23.98
N SER A 81 15.84 20.53 24.05
CA SER A 81 15.16 21.32 25.08
C SER A 81 15.47 20.82 26.49
N LEU A 82 15.38 19.50 26.71
CA LEU A 82 15.71 18.88 27.99
C LEU A 82 17.19 19.08 28.35
N HIS A 83 18.09 18.88 27.39
CA HIS A 83 19.52 19.12 27.60
C HIS A 83 19.80 20.59 27.95
N SER A 84 19.13 21.54 27.29
CA SER A 84 19.23 22.97 27.61
C SER A 84 18.73 23.28 29.02
N GLU A 85 17.63 22.66 29.46
CA GLU A 85 17.10 22.85 30.81
C GLU A 85 18.04 22.27 31.88
N VAL A 86 18.50 21.03 31.68
CA VAL A 86 19.51 20.38 32.53
C VAL A 86 20.79 21.21 32.57
N PHE A 87 21.24 21.73 31.44
CA PHE A 87 22.40 22.61 31.37
C PHE A 87 22.18 23.92 32.13
N GLY A 88 21.00 24.52 32.03
CA GLY A 88 20.64 25.71 32.80
C GLY A 88 20.73 25.46 34.32
N VAL A 89 20.24 24.29 34.78
CA VAL A 89 20.36 23.86 36.18
C VAL A 89 21.84 23.65 36.54
N LEU A 90 22.59 22.88 35.75
CA LEU A 90 24.01 22.59 36.00
C LEU A 90 24.87 23.85 36.00
N THR A 91 24.60 24.81 35.11
CA THR A 91 25.30 26.10 35.05
C THR A 91 24.97 26.93 36.29
N SER A 92 23.71 26.94 36.72
CA SER A 92 23.29 27.64 37.95
C SER A 92 23.94 27.02 39.19
N THR A 93 23.99 25.68 39.25
CA THR A 93 24.69 24.93 40.31
C THR A 93 26.20 25.17 40.25
N SER A 94 26.81 25.14 39.08
CA SER A 94 28.24 25.42 38.87
C SER A 94 28.58 26.87 39.23
N ALA A 95 27.73 27.84 38.89
CA ALA A 95 27.91 29.23 39.29
C ALA A 95 27.81 29.39 40.82
N ALA A 96 26.87 28.70 41.47
CA ALA A 96 26.78 28.65 42.93
C ALA A 96 28.04 27.99 43.55
N LEU A 97 28.51 26.88 42.98
CA LEU A 97 29.73 26.19 43.39
C LEU A 97 31.01 26.99 43.09
N LYS A 98 31.05 27.79 42.02
CA LYS A 98 32.19 28.64 41.61
C LYS A 98 32.27 29.90 42.47
N ASN A 99 31.12 30.44 42.87
CA ASN A 99 31.04 31.44 43.93
C ASN A 99 31.55 30.88 45.27
N ILE A 100 31.43 29.57 45.49
CA ILE A 100 32.00 28.88 46.66
C ILE A 100 33.48 28.49 46.44
N ASN A 101 33.91 28.20 45.21
CA ASN A 101 35.23 27.67 44.89
C ASN A 101 35.73 28.20 43.53
N LYS A 102 36.64 29.19 43.54
CA LYS A 102 37.13 29.85 42.33
C LYS A 102 37.84 28.88 41.36
N GLY A 103 37.17 28.56 40.25
CA GLY A 103 37.82 28.24 38.97
C GLY A 103 37.43 26.91 38.31
N MET A 104 36.57 26.95 37.29
CA MET A 104 36.68 26.12 36.08
C MET A 104 35.84 26.74 34.94
N ASP A 105 36.18 26.38 33.69
CA ASP A 105 35.73 26.99 32.42
C ASP A 105 34.79 26.05 31.63
N VAL A 106 33.82 26.61 30.91
CA VAL A 106 32.63 25.92 30.31
C VAL A 106 32.69 25.93 28.77
N HIS A 107 33.87 26.11 28.19
CA HIS A 107 34.00 26.54 26.81
C HIS A 107 33.90 25.40 25.77
N ASP A 108 34.16 24.15 26.15
CA ASP A 108 34.29 23.03 25.20
C ASP A 108 32.95 22.43 24.74
N ILE A 109 31.82 22.75 25.39
CA ILE A 109 30.50 22.16 25.09
C ILE A 109 29.69 23.05 24.12
N MET A 110 30.14 24.27 23.85
CA MET A 110 29.46 25.19 22.93
C MET A 110 29.70 24.86 21.44
N GLU A 111 30.72 24.05 21.14
CA GLU A 111 31.11 23.73 19.76
C GLU A 111 30.20 22.64 19.13
N ASP A 112 29.68 21.71 19.93
CA ASP A 112 28.80 20.61 19.48
C ASP A 112 27.39 21.07 19.04
N ILE A 113 26.96 22.30 19.36
CA ILE A 113 25.62 22.82 19.01
C ILE A 113 25.58 23.43 17.60
N ALA A 114 26.74 23.78 17.02
CA ALA A 114 26.83 24.42 15.71
C ALA A 114 26.74 23.42 14.53
N GLU A 115 27.00 22.14 14.75
CA GLU A 115 27.07 21.10 13.72
C GLU A 115 25.68 20.60 13.25
N SER A 116 24.59 20.97 13.94
CA SER A 116 23.22 20.48 13.66
C SER A 116 22.50 21.15 12.46
N GLN A 117 23.15 22.03 11.69
CA GLN A 117 22.52 22.81 10.60
C GLN A 117 22.73 22.25 9.18
N GLU A 118 23.55 21.22 8.99
CA GLU A 118 23.90 20.71 7.65
C GLU A 118 22.86 19.75 7.04
N VAL A 119 22.06 19.07 7.87
CA VAL A 119 21.11 18.01 7.44
C VAL A 119 19.87 18.55 6.69
N THR A 120 19.49 19.82 6.89
CA THR A 120 18.26 20.39 6.31
C THR A 120 18.38 20.71 4.82
N ASN A 121 19.59 20.99 4.32
CA ASN A 121 19.82 21.39 2.93
C ASN A 121 19.82 20.21 1.95
N GLU A 122 20.25 19.02 2.38
CA GLU A 122 20.20 17.80 1.55
C GLU A 122 18.75 17.34 1.31
N ILE A 123 17.88 17.50 2.31
CA ILE A 123 16.45 17.14 2.22
C ILE A 123 15.71 18.03 1.22
N THR A 124 16.03 19.32 1.16
CA THR A 124 15.40 20.24 0.21
C THR A 124 15.74 19.86 -1.24
N GLN A 125 16.94 19.34 -1.51
CA GLN A 125 17.31 18.81 -2.83
C GLN A 125 16.65 17.46 -3.12
N ALA A 126 16.52 16.56 -2.14
CA ALA A 126 15.87 15.26 -2.33
C ALA A 126 14.35 15.39 -2.63
N ILE A 127 13.67 16.38 -2.04
CA ILE A 127 12.24 16.63 -2.23
C ILE A 127 11.92 17.38 -3.54
N SER A 128 12.87 18.17 -4.07
CA SER A 128 12.60 19.12 -5.17
C SER A 128 12.65 18.53 -6.58
N ASN A 129 12.77 17.20 -6.76
CA ASN A 129 12.78 16.59 -8.09
C ASN A 129 11.52 15.75 -8.43
N PRO A 130 10.33 16.37 -8.54
CA PRO A 130 9.09 15.69 -8.90
C PRO A 130 8.94 15.39 -10.41
N ALA A 131 9.95 15.66 -11.24
CA ALA A 131 9.83 15.62 -12.70
C ALA A 131 9.85 14.20 -13.32
N GLY A 132 10.21 13.16 -12.57
CA GLY A 132 10.36 11.79 -13.07
C GLY A 132 9.21 10.81 -12.78
N LEU A 133 8.31 11.12 -11.84
CA LEU A 133 7.47 10.13 -11.17
C LEU A 133 6.37 9.49 -12.06
N GLN A 134 6.02 10.12 -13.18
CA GLN A 134 4.98 9.65 -14.10
C GLN A 134 5.47 8.51 -15.05
N ASN A 135 6.79 8.38 -15.25
CA ASN A 135 7.37 7.46 -16.23
C ASN A 135 7.82 6.11 -15.62
N ASP A 136 7.86 5.96 -14.30
CA ASP A 136 8.25 4.73 -13.60
C ASP A 136 7.06 3.85 -13.19
N ILE A 137 5.94 3.92 -13.91
CA ILE A 137 4.83 2.97 -13.72
C ILE A 137 4.84 2.04 -14.92
N ASP A 138 5.24 0.80 -14.68
CA ASP A 138 5.32 -0.24 -15.69
C ASP A 138 3.92 -0.71 -16.09
N ASP A 139 3.59 -0.55 -17.37
CA ASP A 139 2.27 -0.92 -17.88
C ASP A 139 2.06 -2.46 -17.87
N ASP A 140 3.13 -3.27 -17.87
CA ASP A 140 3.06 -4.73 -17.78
C ASP A 140 2.71 -5.20 -16.36
N GLU A 141 3.22 -4.52 -15.34
CA GLU A 141 2.83 -4.76 -13.93
C GLU A 141 1.34 -4.45 -13.72
N LEU A 142 0.86 -3.33 -14.28
CA LEU A 142 -0.55 -2.95 -14.22
C LEU A 142 -1.46 -3.96 -14.94
N LEU A 143 -1.00 -4.52 -16.05
CA LEU A 143 -1.72 -5.54 -16.81
C LEU A 143 -1.92 -6.81 -15.99
N LYS A 144 -0.88 -7.23 -15.26
CA LYS A 144 -0.95 -8.38 -14.36
C LYS A 144 -1.90 -8.11 -13.19
N GLU A 145 -1.80 -6.96 -12.52
CA GLU A 145 -2.72 -6.58 -11.43
C GLU A 145 -4.18 -6.54 -11.92
N LEU A 146 -4.41 -6.10 -13.15
CA LEU A 146 -5.75 -6.12 -13.75
C LEU A 146 -6.27 -7.54 -14.00
N GLU A 147 -5.41 -8.45 -14.45
CA GLU A 147 -5.77 -9.85 -14.69
C GLU A 147 -6.16 -10.55 -13.38
N ASP A 148 -5.39 -10.33 -12.31
CA ASP A 148 -5.70 -10.82 -10.97
C ASP A 148 -7.07 -10.30 -10.49
N ILE A 149 -7.33 -8.99 -10.63
CA ILE A 149 -8.64 -8.38 -10.28
C ILE A 149 -9.78 -8.96 -11.12
N GLN A 150 -9.57 -9.20 -12.42
CA GLN A 150 -10.57 -9.79 -13.30
C GLN A 150 -10.94 -11.21 -12.86
N GLU A 151 -9.93 -12.02 -12.52
CA GLU A 151 -10.13 -13.38 -12.04
C GLU A 151 -10.88 -13.40 -10.70
N GLU A 152 -10.51 -12.53 -9.76
CA GLU A 152 -11.23 -12.34 -8.49
C GLU A 152 -12.71 -12.00 -8.71
N GLU A 153 -13.03 -11.03 -9.59
CA GLU A 153 -14.41 -10.65 -9.88
C GLU A 153 -15.22 -11.75 -10.56
N ILE A 154 -14.60 -12.53 -11.46
CA ILE A 154 -15.26 -13.64 -12.15
C ILE A 154 -15.57 -14.74 -11.14
N ASN A 155 -14.62 -15.07 -10.27
CA ASN A 155 -14.80 -16.05 -9.21
C ASN A 155 -15.90 -15.64 -8.21
N GLU A 156 -15.94 -14.35 -7.81
CA GLU A 156 -16.99 -13.81 -6.95
C GLU A 156 -18.38 -13.91 -7.61
N LYS A 157 -18.50 -13.54 -8.89
CA LYS A 157 -19.76 -13.70 -9.65
C LYS A 157 -20.17 -15.16 -9.79
N LEU A 158 -19.20 -16.09 -9.96
CA LEU A 158 -19.50 -17.51 -10.07
C LEU A 158 -20.01 -18.09 -8.73
N LEU A 159 -19.46 -17.62 -7.61
CA LEU A 159 -19.91 -17.97 -6.26
C LEU A 159 -21.34 -17.46 -5.98
N ASP A 160 -21.68 -16.26 -6.44
CA ASP A 160 -23.03 -15.68 -6.28
C ASP A 160 -24.10 -16.44 -7.10
N VAL A 161 -23.73 -16.97 -8.28
CA VAL A 161 -24.63 -17.76 -9.14
C VAL A 161 -24.87 -19.20 -8.62
N GLY A 162 -24.12 -19.64 -7.60
CA GLY A 162 -24.14 -21.02 -7.06
C GLY A 162 -25.30 -21.37 -6.11
N THR A 163 -26.18 -20.42 -5.75
CA THR A 163 -27.28 -20.67 -4.79
C THR A 163 -28.64 -20.77 -5.50
N ILE A 164 -28.78 -21.76 -6.40
CA ILE A 164 -30.12 -22.16 -6.85
C ILE A 164 -30.72 -22.99 -5.70
N PRO A 165 -31.84 -22.57 -5.07
CA PRO A 165 -32.47 -23.38 -4.05
C PRO A 165 -32.93 -24.70 -4.69
N ALA A 166 -32.45 -25.82 -4.15
CA ALA A 166 -32.73 -27.19 -4.60
C ALA A 166 -34.20 -27.63 -4.44
N SER A 167 -35.15 -26.69 -4.35
CA SER A 167 -36.52 -26.94 -3.88
C SER A 167 -37.61 -26.79 -4.95
N SER A 168 -37.27 -26.58 -6.23
CA SER A 168 -38.26 -26.37 -7.29
C SER A 168 -38.28 -27.41 -8.42
N VAL A 169 -37.59 -28.56 -8.27
CA VAL A 169 -37.78 -29.70 -9.19
C VAL A 169 -38.78 -30.70 -8.58
N THR A 170 -40.02 -30.26 -8.39
CA THR A 170 -41.16 -31.18 -8.27
C THR A 170 -41.87 -31.25 -9.62
N ASP A 171 -41.15 -31.64 -10.66
CA ASP A 171 -41.76 -32.08 -11.91
C ASP A 171 -42.05 -33.57 -11.78
N LYS A 172 -43.34 -33.89 -11.72
CA LYS A 172 -43.87 -35.23 -11.85
C LYS A 172 -43.33 -35.84 -13.15
N LEU A 173 -42.35 -36.74 -13.04
CA LEU A 173 -41.97 -37.58 -14.17
C LEU A 173 -43.15 -38.49 -14.58
N PRO A 174 -43.43 -38.65 -15.88
CA PRO A 174 -44.39 -39.63 -16.36
C PRO A 174 -43.86 -41.06 -16.13
N ASP A 175 -44.78 -41.97 -15.81
CA ASP A 175 -44.50 -43.37 -15.47
C ASP A 175 -43.80 -44.11 -16.61
N ALA A 176 -42.73 -44.84 -16.30
CA ALA A 176 -41.87 -45.49 -17.30
C ALA A 176 -42.54 -46.76 -17.89
N PRO A 177 -42.46 -47.00 -19.22
CA PRO A 177 -42.94 -48.25 -19.83
C PRO A 177 -42.13 -49.48 -19.39
N LYS A 178 -42.82 -50.53 -18.93
CA LYS A 178 -42.25 -51.81 -18.47
C LYS A 178 -41.94 -52.79 -19.60
N ASP A 179 -41.29 -52.37 -20.67
CA ASP A 179 -40.88 -53.29 -21.75
C ASP A 179 -39.36 -53.46 -21.84
N LYS A 180 -38.91 -54.71 -21.74
CA LYS A 180 -37.50 -55.14 -21.78
C LYS A 180 -36.86 -54.76 -23.13
N PRO A 181 -35.61 -54.26 -23.16
CA PRO A 181 -34.95 -53.99 -24.43
C PRO A 181 -34.47 -55.29 -25.10
N LYS A 182 -34.90 -55.47 -26.36
CA LYS A 182 -34.19 -56.32 -27.33
C LYS A 182 -32.84 -55.68 -27.65
N ALA A 183 -31.78 -56.49 -27.60
CA ALA A 183 -30.43 -56.14 -28.03
C ALA A 183 -30.43 -55.50 -29.43
N LYS A 184 -29.73 -54.37 -29.57
CA LYS A 184 -29.39 -53.77 -30.88
C LYS A 184 -27.89 -53.52 -30.98
N ALA A 185 -27.32 -54.22 -31.96
CA ALA A 185 -26.19 -53.96 -32.84
C ALA A 185 -25.05 -53.04 -32.36
N LYS A 186 -23.84 -53.63 -32.35
CA LYS A 186 -22.56 -52.94 -32.33
C LYS A 186 -22.47 -51.92 -33.48
N THR A 187 -22.11 -50.69 -33.16
CA THR A 187 -21.83 -49.61 -34.11
C THR A 187 -20.42 -49.74 -34.67
N LYS A 188 -20.26 -49.29 -35.92
CA LYS A 188 -19.04 -49.37 -36.74
C LYS A 188 -17.83 -48.59 -36.20
N GLU A 189 -18.04 -47.72 -35.22
CA GLU A 189 -16.99 -46.91 -34.58
C GLU A 189 -16.14 -47.69 -33.55
N ASP A 190 -16.65 -48.82 -33.04
CA ASP A 190 -15.90 -49.69 -32.10
C ASP A 190 -14.84 -50.56 -32.83
N ASP A 191 -15.02 -50.84 -34.13
CA ASP A 191 -14.06 -51.61 -34.93
C ASP A 191 -12.83 -50.77 -35.31
N ASP A 192 -13.04 -49.48 -35.62
CA ASP A 192 -11.95 -48.56 -35.99
C ASP A 192 -11.00 -48.27 -34.80
N MET A 193 -11.52 -48.29 -33.57
CA MET A 193 -10.72 -48.11 -32.35
C MET A 193 -9.86 -49.35 -32.04
N ALA A 194 -10.40 -50.55 -32.25
CA ALA A 194 -9.68 -51.80 -32.03
C ALA A 194 -8.53 -52.01 -33.04
N GLU A 195 -8.68 -51.52 -34.28
CA GLU A 195 -7.65 -51.64 -35.32
C GLU A 195 -6.43 -50.73 -35.03
N LEU A 196 -6.65 -49.56 -34.42
CA LEU A 196 -5.58 -48.64 -33.99
C LEU A 196 -4.77 -49.18 -32.80
N GLU A 197 -5.42 -49.85 -31.85
CA GLU A 197 -4.74 -50.46 -30.69
C GLU A 197 -3.86 -51.67 -31.09
N ALA A 198 -4.26 -52.41 -32.13
CA ALA A 198 -3.50 -53.53 -32.66
C ALA A 198 -2.24 -53.08 -33.42
N TRP A 199 -2.26 -51.90 -34.08
CA TRP A 199 -1.07 -51.36 -34.75
C TRP A 199 -0.04 -50.80 -33.76
N ALA A 200 -0.48 -50.20 -32.66
CA ALA A 200 0.41 -49.64 -31.64
C ALA A 200 1.14 -50.71 -30.80
N SER A 201 0.73 -51.97 -30.90
CA SER A 201 1.27 -53.10 -30.14
C SER A 201 2.12 -54.08 -30.96
N SER A 202 2.48 -53.73 -32.21
CA SER A 202 3.50 -54.42 -33.04
C SER A 202 4.79 -53.62 -33.19
#